data_AF-A0A2T7NFB8-F1
#
_entry.id   AF-A0A2T7NFB8-F1
#
_cell.length_a   1.000
_cell.length_b   1.000
_cell.length_c   1.000
_cell.angle_alpha   90.00
_cell.angle_beta   90.00
_cell.angle_gamma   90.00
#
_symmetry.space_group_name_H-M   'P 1'
#
loop_
_entity.id
_entity.type
_entity.pdbx_description
1 polymer ?
#
loop_
_entity_poly.entity_id
_entity_poly.type
_entity_poly.pdbx_seq_one_letter_code
_entity_poly.pdbx_strand_id
1 'polypeptide(L)'
;MTTFRHDYQRWPVKQPDKHNPDLYKKPDGEIDLNTTHKLSYRPQPLEPVVSYRPAEVAHVPGTFQNSTCYRADFKQWNVKPSQPMPQPEYQPNTAPFDGISTVMAHYVPKPFTPTASCRPKLSQITSAPFDGNTMYRTEYIPKQGEPCPAATVDTQMATHVFVNVDSLGHRFYRPVYTSSSPLAVA
;
A
#
# COMPACT_ATOMS: atom_id res chain seq x y z
N MET A 1 -63.79 -129.22 0.18
CA MET A 1 -62.77 -128.76 -0.79
C MET A 1 -63.50 -128.14 -1.96
N THR A 2 -63.16 -126.92 -2.39
CA THR A 2 -63.94 -126.18 -3.41
C THR A 2 -63.43 -126.51 -4.82
N THR A 3 -64.35 -126.69 -5.79
CA THR A 3 -64.05 -127.05 -7.20
C THR A 3 -63.45 -125.91 -8.03
N PHE A 4 -63.20 -124.76 -7.39
CA PHE A 4 -62.77 -123.51 -8.00
C PHE A 4 -61.59 -123.65 -8.98
N ARG A 5 -60.61 -124.50 -8.70
CA ARG A 5 -59.46 -124.68 -9.61
C ARG A 5 -59.78 -125.42 -10.90
N HIS A 6 -60.82 -126.27 -10.92
CA HIS A 6 -61.22 -127.01 -12.12
C HIS A 6 -62.14 -126.17 -13.00
N ASP A 7 -63.05 -125.42 -12.39
CA ASP A 7 -64.08 -124.66 -13.11
C ASP A 7 -63.52 -123.37 -13.74
N TYR A 8 -62.51 -122.75 -13.11
CA TYR A 8 -61.89 -121.50 -13.57
C TYR A 8 -60.51 -121.74 -14.16
N GLN A 9 -60.47 -122.32 -15.36
CA GLN A 9 -59.25 -122.43 -16.15
C GLN A 9 -59.15 -121.26 -17.14
N ARG A 10 -57.93 -120.74 -17.36
CA ARG A 10 -57.69 -119.71 -18.38
C ARG A 10 -57.84 -120.31 -19.76
N TRP A 11 -58.97 -120.03 -20.42
CA TRP A 11 -59.20 -120.43 -21.80
C TRP A 11 -58.40 -119.52 -22.75
N PRO A 12 -57.65 -120.07 -23.73
CA PRO A 12 -56.93 -119.25 -24.69
C PRO A 12 -57.92 -118.50 -25.59
N VAL A 13 -57.97 -117.18 -25.44
CA VAL A 13 -58.80 -116.30 -26.29
C VAL A 13 -57.97 -115.91 -27.51
N LYS A 14 -58.50 -116.16 -28.72
CA LYS A 14 -57.88 -115.68 -29.95
C LYS A 14 -58.04 -114.16 -30.02
N GLN A 15 -56.95 -113.44 -30.30
CA GLN A 15 -57.03 -111.99 -30.51
C GLN A 15 -57.79 -111.70 -31.81
N PRO A 16 -58.59 -110.61 -31.87
CA PRO A 16 -59.21 -110.18 -33.12
C PRO A 16 -58.13 -109.88 -34.18
N ASP A 17 -58.41 -110.25 -35.43
CA ASP A 17 -57.49 -109.98 -36.52
C ASP A 17 -57.29 -108.47 -36.71
N LYS A 18 -56.03 -108.03 -36.69
CA LYS A 18 -55.67 -106.62 -36.92
C LYS A 18 -55.59 -106.38 -38.42
N HIS A 19 -56.35 -105.41 -38.90
CA HIS A 19 -56.24 -104.95 -40.28
C HIS A 19 -54.87 -104.27 -40.47
N ASN A 20 -54.03 -104.84 -41.34
CA ASN A 20 -52.79 -104.20 -41.79
C ASN A 20 -53.12 -103.35 -43.02
N PRO A 21 -52.97 -102.01 -42.96
CA PRO A 21 -53.18 -101.18 -44.13
C PRO A 21 -52.14 -101.50 -45.20
N ASP A 22 -52.55 -101.40 -46.46
CA ASP A 22 -51.65 -101.59 -47.60
C ASP A 22 -50.47 -100.61 -47.54
N LEU A 23 -49.29 -101.11 -47.90
CA LEU A 23 -48.08 -100.29 -48.00
C LEU A 23 -48.25 -99.27 -49.13
N TYR A 24 -47.90 -98.01 -48.84
CA TYR A 24 -47.95 -96.93 -49.81
C TYR A 24 -47.13 -97.26 -51.07
N LYS A 25 -47.75 -97.12 -52.24
CA LYS A 25 -47.09 -97.22 -53.54
C LYS A 25 -46.86 -95.82 -54.08
N LYS A 26 -45.60 -95.44 -54.26
CA LYS A 26 -45.23 -94.16 -54.87
C LYS A 26 -45.78 -94.13 -56.32
N PRO A 27 -46.43 -93.05 -56.75
CA PRO A 27 -46.78 -92.87 -58.15
C PRO A 27 -45.54 -92.93 -59.04
N ASP A 28 -45.63 -93.64 -60.16
CA ASP A 28 -44.56 -93.69 -61.15
C ASP A 28 -44.49 -92.37 -61.93
N GLY A 29 -43.30 -91.77 -61.95
CA GLY A 29 -43.03 -90.49 -62.59
C GLY A 29 -41.98 -89.67 -61.84
N GLU A 30 -41.13 -88.98 -62.59
CA GLU A 30 -40.17 -88.02 -62.03
C GLU A 30 -40.81 -86.62 -62.07
N ILE A 31 -40.81 -85.94 -60.92
CA ILE A 31 -41.31 -84.56 -60.84
C ILE A 31 -40.18 -83.62 -61.27
N ASP A 32 -40.47 -82.67 -62.16
CA ASP A 32 -39.50 -81.63 -62.51
C ASP A 32 -39.33 -80.66 -61.33
N LEU A 33 -38.16 -80.74 -60.69
CA LEU A 33 -37.80 -79.90 -59.53
C LEU A 33 -37.18 -78.55 -59.93
N ASN A 34 -37.18 -78.23 -61.23
CA ASN A 34 -36.72 -76.94 -61.73
C ASN A 34 -37.79 -75.87 -61.60
N THR A 35 -37.44 -74.78 -60.93
CA THR A 35 -38.28 -73.58 -60.89
C THR A 35 -37.88 -72.66 -62.03
N THR A 36 -38.82 -71.81 -62.48
CA THR A 36 -38.54 -70.77 -63.48
C THR A 36 -37.36 -69.89 -63.08
N HIS A 37 -37.18 -69.63 -61.79
CA HIS A 37 -36.03 -68.89 -61.28
C HIS A 37 -34.69 -69.61 -61.54
N LYS A 38 -34.59 -70.92 -61.27
CA LYS A 38 -33.38 -71.71 -61.53
C LYS A 38 -33.03 -71.78 -63.01
N LEU A 39 -34.03 -71.72 -63.89
CA LEU A 39 -33.84 -71.74 -65.33
C LEU A 39 -33.44 -70.35 -65.87
N SER A 40 -34.06 -69.28 -65.36
CA SER A 40 -33.86 -67.91 -65.86
C SER A 40 -32.59 -67.23 -65.34
N TYR A 41 -32.16 -67.53 -64.10
CA TYR A 41 -31.04 -66.84 -63.45
C TYR A 41 -29.83 -67.76 -63.30
N ARG A 42 -29.27 -68.19 -64.43
CA ARG A 42 -28.01 -68.94 -64.45
C ARG A 42 -26.82 -67.98 -64.54
N PRO A 43 -25.71 -68.26 -63.85
CA PRO A 43 -24.50 -67.44 -63.98
C PRO A 43 -24.02 -67.49 -65.44
N GLN A 44 -23.85 -66.33 -66.04
CA GLN A 44 -23.24 -66.21 -67.37
C GLN A 44 -21.71 -66.20 -67.23
N PRO A 45 -20.96 -66.82 -68.15
CA PRO A 45 -19.52 -66.69 -68.16
C PRO A 45 -19.16 -65.22 -68.46
N LEU A 46 -18.50 -64.57 -67.50
CA LEU A 46 -17.95 -63.23 -67.67
C LEU A 46 -16.46 -63.34 -67.96
N GLU A 47 -15.99 -62.69 -69.03
CA GLU A 47 -14.56 -62.53 -69.24
C GLU A 47 -14.01 -61.50 -68.25
N PRO A 48 -12.81 -61.73 -67.68
CA PRO A 48 -12.18 -60.75 -66.80
C PRO A 48 -11.87 -59.47 -67.60
N VAL A 49 -12.38 -58.33 -67.11
CA VAL A 49 -12.12 -57.03 -67.73
C VAL A 49 -10.66 -56.65 -67.52
N VAL A 50 -9.92 -56.50 -68.61
CA VAL A 50 -8.55 -55.94 -68.58
C VAL A 50 -8.61 -54.42 -68.44
N SER A 51 -7.77 -53.86 -67.57
CA SER A 51 -7.69 -52.41 -67.41
C SER A 51 -7.02 -51.74 -68.61
N TYR A 52 -7.65 -50.73 -69.20
CA TYR A 52 -7.05 -49.87 -70.23
C TYR A 52 -6.01 -48.87 -69.70
N ARG A 53 -5.51 -49.06 -68.47
CA ARG A 53 -4.54 -48.14 -67.86
C ARG A 53 -3.22 -48.19 -68.65
N PRO A 54 -2.70 -47.05 -69.14
CA PRO A 54 -1.39 -47.00 -69.77
C PRO A 54 -0.29 -47.50 -68.82
N ALA A 55 0.75 -48.15 -69.36
CA ALA A 55 1.90 -48.55 -68.57
C ALA A 55 2.58 -47.31 -67.96
N GLU A 56 2.81 -47.32 -66.65
CA GLU A 56 3.53 -46.24 -65.98
C GLU A 56 4.99 -46.27 -66.42
N VAL A 57 5.44 -45.21 -67.09
CA VAL A 57 6.86 -45.02 -67.42
C VAL A 57 7.57 -44.56 -66.16
N ALA A 58 8.57 -45.30 -65.72
CA ALA A 58 9.39 -44.90 -64.58
C ALA A 58 10.07 -43.55 -64.87
N HIS A 59 9.75 -42.53 -64.07
CA HIS A 59 10.43 -41.24 -64.14
C HIS A 59 11.88 -41.43 -63.68
N VAL A 60 12.84 -41.24 -64.58
CA VAL A 60 14.27 -41.21 -64.21
C VAL A 60 14.49 -39.94 -63.38
N PRO A 61 14.84 -40.03 -62.09
CA PRO A 61 15.13 -38.84 -61.31
C PRO A 61 16.38 -38.17 -61.90
N GLY A 62 16.23 -36.95 -62.42
CA GLY A 62 17.37 -36.10 -62.73
C GLY A 62 18.16 -35.79 -61.46
N THR A 63 19.47 -35.63 -61.58
CA THR A 63 20.31 -35.23 -60.44
C THR A 63 20.09 -33.76 -60.12
N PHE A 64 19.76 -33.45 -58.87
CA PHE A 64 19.65 -32.07 -58.40
C PHE A 64 21.03 -31.52 -58.04
N GLN A 65 21.49 -30.47 -58.74
CA GLN A 65 22.73 -29.78 -58.40
C GLN A 65 22.51 -28.87 -57.18
N ASN A 66 22.88 -29.34 -55.99
CA ASN A 66 22.70 -28.60 -54.73
C ASN A 66 23.85 -27.61 -54.41
N SER A 67 24.65 -27.23 -55.41
CA SER A 67 25.82 -26.36 -55.25
C SER A 67 25.40 -24.89 -55.23
N THR A 68 25.13 -24.35 -54.04
CA THR A 68 24.92 -22.91 -53.84
C THR A 68 26.24 -22.21 -53.53
N CYS A 69 26.34 -20.92 -53.87
CA CYS A 69 27.50 -20.07 -53.55
C CYS A 69 27.79 -20.08 -52.04
N TYR A 70 26.73 -19.99 -51.23
CA TYR A 70 26.82 -20.04 -49.77
C TYR A 70 27.51 -21.31 -49.25
N ARG A 71 27.18 -22.48 -49.80
CA ARG A 71 27.80 -23.75 -49.39
C ARG A 71 29.28 -23.83 -49.78
N ALA A 72 29.67 -23.18 -50.87
CA ALA A 72 31.05 -23.11 -51.31
C ALA A 72 31.89 -22.15 -50.45
N ASP A 73 31.32 -21.00 -50.09
CA ASP A 73 32.04 -19.90 -49.45
C ASP A 73 32.11 -20.06 -47.91
N PHE A 74 31.04 -20.56 -47.28
CA PHE A 74 30.91 -20.67 -45.83
C PHE A 74 31.14 -22.09 -45.33
N LYS A 75 32.35 -22.60 -45.52
CA LYS A 75 32.79 -23.89 -44.95
C LYS A 75 33.57 -23.70 -43.65
N GLN A 76 33.63 -24.75 -42.85
CA GLN A 76 34.51 -24.78 -41.69
C GLN A 76 35.98 -24.76 -42.15
N TRP A 77 36.65 -23.64 -41.93
CA TRP A 77 38.07 -23.50 -42.20
C TRP A 77 38.87 -24.16 -41.08
N ASN A 78 39.93 -24.90 -41.44
CA ASN A 78 40.85 -25.48 -40.47
C ASN A 78 41.79 -24.38 -39.93
N VAL A 79 41.28 -23.56 -39.01
CA VAL A 79 42.06 -22.52 -38.34
C VAL A 79 42.87 -23.17 -37.22
N LYS A 80 44.19 -22.98 -37.24
CA LYS A 80 45.05 -23.46 -36.15
C LYS A 80 44.69 -22.69 -34.87
N PRO A 81 44.56 -23.38 -33.72
CA PRO A 81 44.31 -22.70 -32.45
C PRO A 81 45.45 -21.72 -32.16
N SER A 82 45.10 -20.52 -31.69
CA SER A 82 46.08 -19.53 -31.27
C SER A 82 46.97 -20.15 -30.19
N GLN A 83 48.29 -20.01 -30.34
CA GLN A 83 49.20 -20.41 -29.27
C GLN A 83 48.93 -19.54 -28.04
N PRO A 84 48.96 -20.12 -26.82
CA PRO A 84 48.86 -19.33 -25.60
C PRO A 84 50.04 -18.38 -25.54
N MET A 85 49.75 -17.08 -25.43
CA MET A 85 50.80 -16.09 -25.18
C MET A 85 51.38 -16.35 -23.78
N PRO A 86 52.72 -16.37 -23.62
CA PRO A 86 53.31 -16.42 -22.29
C PRO A 86 52.84 -15.20 -21.50
N GLN A 87 52.30 -15.42 -20.30
CA GLN A 87 51.98 -14.30 -19.43
C GLN A 87 53.29 -13.66 -18.95
N PRO A 88 53.36 -12.32 -18.90
CA PRO A 88 54.52 -11.65 -18.33
C PRO A 88 54.69 -12.06 -16.86
N GLU A 89 55.94 -12.29 -16.45
CA GLU A 89 56.31 -12.53 -15.05
C GLU A 89 55.83 -11.34 -14.19
N TYR A 90 55.23 -11.64 -13.03
CA TYR A 90 54.74 -10.60 -12.12
C TYR A 90 55.90 -9.75 -11.60
N GLN A 91 55.85 -8.44 -11.84
CA GLN A 91 56.78 -7.47 -11.26
C GLN A 91 56.11 -6.75 -10.08
N PRO A 92 56.54 -6.98 -8.83
CA PRO A 92 56.03 -6.24 -7.69
C PRO A 92 56.42 -4.76 -7.78
N ASN A 93 55.55 -3.89 -7.27
CA ASN A 93 55.83 -2.46 -7.16
C ASN A 93 57.01 -2.21 -6.20
N THR A 94 58.04 -1.51 -6.68
CA THR A 94 59.20 -1.11 -5.85
C THR A 94 58.91 0.10 -4.96
N ALA A 95 57.82 0.83 -5.24
CA ALA A 95 57.47 2.03 -4.50
C ALA A 95 56.98 1.69 -3.08
N PRO A 96 57.43 2.42 -2.04
CA PRO A 96 56.91 2.26 -0.68
C PRO A 96 55.43 2.67 -0.63
N PHE A 97 54.66 1.97 0.20
CA PHE A 97 53.28 2.37 0.50
C PHE A 97 53.28 3.51 1.51
N ASP A 98 52.68 4.64 1.16
CA ASP A 98 52.64 5.86 1.99
C ASP A 98 51.86 5.65 3.31
N GLY A 99 50.88 4.73 3.32
CA GLY A 99 50.15 4.38 4.54
C GLY A 99 49.20 5.47 5.07
N ILE A 100 49.16 6.65 4.44
CA ILE A 100 48.30 7.76 4.84
C ILE A 100 46.94 7.59 4.16
N SER A 101 45.92 7.26 4.96
CA SER A 101 44.53 7.25 4.48
C SER A 101 44.01 8.68 4.29
N THR A 102 43.01 8.85 3.42
CA THR A 102 42.29 10.12 3.21
C THR A 102 41.77 10.72 4.53
N VAL A 103 41.35 9.87 5.48
CA VAL A 103 40.89 10.32 6.80
C VAL A 103 42.05 10.89 7.62
N MET A 104 43.20 10.22 7.65
CA MET A 104 44.39 10.69 8.36
C MET A 104 44.94 11.99 7.77
N ALA A 105 44.90 12.14 6.44
CA ALA A 105 45.35 13.34 5.76
C ALA A 105 44.42 14.55 5.98
N HIS A 106 43.10 14.35 5.95
CA HIS A 106 42.13 15.45 5.93
C HIS A 106 41.48 15.76 7.28
N TYR A 107 41.49 14.84 8.23
CA TYR A 107 40.84 14.99 9.53
C TYR A 107 41.85 15.23 10.66
N VAL A 108 42.58 16.34 10.54
CA VAL A 108 43.52 16.82 11.58
C VAL A 108 42.91 17.94 12.43
N PRO A 109 43.31 18.07 13.71
CA PRO A 109 42.87 19.18 14.56
C PRO A 109 43.19 20.54 13.93
N LYS A 110 42.16 21.34 13.69
CA LYS A 110 42.30 22.71 13.15
C LYS A 110 42.36 23.70 14.31
N PRO A 111 43.23 24.72 14.25
CA PRO A 111 43.22 25.78 15.26
C PRO A 111 41.86 26.48 15.25
N PHE A 112 41.26 26.64 16.43
CA PHE A 112 40.00 27.34 16.61
C PHE A 112 40.22 28.57 17.48
N THR A 113 39.75 29.73 17.02
CA THR A 113 39.73 30.96 17.82
C THR A 113 38.31 31.15 18.38
N PRO A 114 38.13 31.28 19.70
CA PRO A 114 36.82 31.52 20.27
C PRO A 114 36.26 32.88 19.81
N THR A 115 35.00 32.89 19.38
CA THR A 115 34.31 34.12 18.95
C THR A 115 34.15 35.09 20.12
N ALA A 116 34.42 36.38 19.88
CA ALA A 116 34.18 37.43 20.86
C ALA A 116 32.68 37.64 21.11
N SER A 117 32.30 37.93 22.36
CA SER A 117 30.91 38.21 22.72
C SER A 117 30.47 39.59 22.21
N CYS A 118 29.35 39.64 21.49
CA CYS A 118 28.72 40.90 21.05
C CYS A 118 27.84 41.54 22.14
N ARG A 119 27.93 41.09 23.40
CA ARG A 119 27.09 41.63 24.48
C ARG A 119 27.49 43.08 24.77
N PRO A 120 26.53 44.03 24.84
CA PRO A 120 26.84 45.41 25.25
C PRO A 120 27.42 45.41 26.66
N LYS A 121 28.53 46.13 26.85
CA LYS A 121 29.05 46.40 28.19
C LYS A 121 28.02 47.27 28.90
N LEU A 122 27.60 46.87 30.10
CA LEU A 122 26.78 47.74 30.95
C LEU A 122 27.61 49.00 31.23
N SER A 123 27.28 50.11 30.57
CA SER A 123 27.84 51.42 30.89
C SER A 123 27.42 51.80 32.30
N GLN A 124 28.32 52.40 33.08
CA GLN A 124 28.03 52.88 34.43
C GLN A 124 26.76 53.72 34.41
N ILE A 125 25.77 53.31 35.21
CA ILE A 125 24.54 54.07 35.45
C ILE A 125 24.99 55.40 36.06
N THR A 126 24.73 56.51 35.36
CA THR A 126 25.04 57.86 35.84
C THR A 126 24.37 58.09 37.19
N SER A 127 25.13 58.49 38.21
CA SER A 127 24.64 58.78 39.56
C SER A 127 23.92 60.15 39.60
N ALA A 128 22.92 60.34 38.76
CA ALA A 128 22.06 61.50 38.86
C ALA A 128 21.19 61.38 40.13
N PRO A 129 21.01 62.47 40.91
CA PRO A 129 20.14 62.43 42.07
C PRO A 129 18.70 62.17 41.63
N PHE A 130 18.02 61.25 42.32
CA PHE A 130 16.62 60.94 42.08
C PHE A 130 15.73 62.01 42.73
N ASP A 131 14.89 62.68 41.94
CA ASP A 131 13.87 63.58 42.46
C ASP A 131 12.61 62.78 42.81
N GLY A 132 12.46 62.47 44.10
CA GLY A 132 11.37 61.67 44.65
C GLY A 132 10.22 62.50 45.24
N ASN A 133 10.12 63.80 44.93
CA ASN A 133 9.08 64.66 45.48
C ASN A 133 7.77 64.49 44.71
N THR A 134 6.77 63.93 45.38
CA THR A 134 5.40 63.83 44.85
C THR A 134 4.61 65.08 45.22
N MET A 135 3.63 65.43 44.39
CA MET A 135 2.72 66.56 44.64
C MET A 135 2.07 66.51 46.04
N TYR A 136 1.70 65.32 46.51
CA TYR A 136 1.10 65.14 47.83
C TYR A 136 2.07 65.53 48.95
N ARG A 137 3.35 65.16 48.84
CA ARG A 137 4.39 65.46 49.83
C ARG A 137 4.66 66.96 49.94
N THR A 138 4.50 67.70 48.83
CA THR A 138 4.71 69.15 48.80
C THR A 138 3.46 69.94 49.19
N GLU A 139 2.26 69.46 48.85
CA GLU A 139 1.01 70.20 49.05
C GLU A 139 0.39 69.99 50.43
N TYR A 140 0.58 68.82 51.05
CA TYR A 140 -0.09 68.44 52.29
C TYR A 140 0.84 68.52 53.53
N ILE A 141 1.25 69.74 53.86
CA ILE A 141 2.11 70.06 55.01
C ILE A 141 1.23 70.57 56.18
N PRO A 142 1.59 70.33 57.46
CA PRO A 142 0.85 70.87 58.60
C PRO A 142 0.63 72.39 58.49
N LYS A 143 -0.64 72.79 58.38
CA LYS A 143 -1.02 74.21 58.34
C LYS A 143 -1.23 74.71 59.76
N GLN A 144 -0.57 75.79 60.14
CA GLN A 144 -0.87 76.49 61.39
C GLN A 144 -2.14 77.32 61.18
N GLY A 145 -3.17 77.09 61.99
CA GLY A 145 -4.39 77.89 61.97
C GLY A 145 -4.24 79.11 62.88
N GLU A 146 -4.78 80.25 62.46
CA GLU A 146 -4.87 81.44 63.32
C GLU A 146 -5.70 81.12 64.59
N PRO A 147 -5.28 81.62 65.78
CA PRO A 147 -5.99 81.36 67.02
C PRO A 147 -7.40 81.98 66.99
N CYS A 148 -8.37 81.30 67.60
CA CYS A 148 -9.76 81.76 67.63
C CYS A 148 -9.87 83.13 68.33
N PRO A 149 -10.48 84.16 67.71
CA PRO A 149 -10.57 85.51 68.28
C PRO A 149 -11.36 85.57 69.59
N ALA A 150 -12.26 84.61 69.84
CA ALA A 150 -12.97 84.51 71.12
C ALA A 150 -12.02 84.17 72.29
N ALA A 151 -10.91 83.46 72.04
CA ALA A 151 -9.97 83.07 73.08
C ALA A 151 -9.18 84.26 73.65
N THR A 152 -9.05 85.35 72.89
CA THR A 152 -8.26 86.54 73.29
C THR A 152 -9.12 87.74 73.67
N VAL A 153 -10.45 87.59 73.69
CA VAL A 153 -11.39 88.72 73.83
C VAL A 153 -11.32 89.45 75.18
N ASP A 154 -10.91 88.76 76.25
CA ASP A 154 -10.79 89.32 77.60
C ASP A 154 -9.31 89.65 77.96
N THR A 155 -8.36 89.48 77.02
CA THR A 155 -6.92 89.72 77.21
C THR A 155 -6.49 91.05 76.58
N GLN A 156 -5.35 91.62 76.98
CA GLN A 156 -4.78 92.86 76.41
C GLN A 156 -4.48 92.80 74.89
N MET A 157 -4.57 91.63 74.26
CA MET A 157 -4.43 91.42 72.82
C MET A 157 -5.77 91.21 72.10
N ALA A 158 -6.88 91.66 72.70
CA ALA A 158 -8.21 91.53 72.11
C ALA A 158 -8.32 92.36 70.82
N THR A 159 -8.69 91.70 69.73
CA THR A 159 -9.02 92.37 68.45
C THR A 159 -10.42 92.95 68.45
N HIS A 160 -11.24 92.66 69.47
CA HIS A 160 -12.60 93.13 69.60
C HIS A 160 -12.80 93.81 70.96
N VAL A 161 -13.52 94.93 70.97
CA VAL A 161 -13.83 95.69 72.19
C VAL A 161 -15.29 95.49 72.56
N PHE A 162 -15.52 95.30 73.85
CA PHE A 162 -16.83 95.16 74.45
C PHE A 162 -17.69 96.41 74.23
N VAL A 163 -18.94 96.23 73.83
CA VAL A 163 -19.88 97.32 73.53
C VAL A 163 -20.96 97.42 74.60
N ASN A 164 -21.74 96.36 74.79
CA ASN A 164 -22.85 96.32 75.75
C ASN A 164 -23.23 94.89 76.14
N VAL A 165 -24.04 94.78 77.19
CA VAL A 165 -24.71 93.54 77.60
C VAL A 165 -26.20 93.66 77.35
N ASP A 166 -26.79 92.63 76.72
CA ASP A 166 -28.25 92.52 76.57
C ASP A 166 -28.94 92.23 77.91
N SER A 167 -30.26 92.42 77.98
CA SER A 167 -31.06 92.13 79.18
C SER A 167 -30.97 90.66 79.68
N LEU A 168 -30.47 89.76 78.84
CA LEU A 168 -30.24 88.34 79.13
C LEU A 168 -28.80 88.02 79.58
N GLY A 169 -27.88 89.00 79.60
CA GLY A 169 -26.50 88.81 80.06
C GLY A 169 -25.46 88.51 78.97
N HIS A 170 -25.82 88.48 77.68
CA HIS A 170 -24.86 88.28 76.59
C HIS A 170 -24.00 89.52 76.35
N ARG A 171 -22.67 89.33 76.26
CA ARG A 171 -21.69 90.39 75.95
C ARG A 171 -21.48 90.54 74.45
N PHE A 172 -21.73 91.72 73.88
CA PHE A 172 -21.45 92.02 72.48
C PHE A 172 -20.10 92.73 72.33
N TYR A 173 -19.36 92.33 71.30
CA TYR A 173 -18.05 92.88 70.97
C TYR A 173 -18.03 93.33 69.51
N ARG A 174 -17.33 94.43 69.23
CA ARG A 174 -17.09 94.92 67.87
C ARG A 174 -15.59 94.84 67.54
N PRO A 175 -15.20 94.46 66.31
CA PRO A 175 -13.80 94.46 65.91
C PRO A 175 -13.23 95.88 65.96
N VAL A 176 -12.03 96.01 66.50
CA VAL A 176 -11.24 97.25 66.39
C VAL A 176 -10.56 97.19 65.04
N TYR A 177 -11.16 97.81 64.03
CA TYR A 177 -10.56 97.88 62.70
C TYR A 177 -9.23 98.64 62.79
N THR A 178 -8.11 97.93 62.74
CA THR A 178 -6.82 98.53 62.39
C THR A 178 -6.80 98.69 60.87
N SER A 179 -6.35 99.86 60.40
CA SER A 179 -6.39 100.31 59.01
C SER A 179 -6.03 99.22 57.99
N SER A 180 -6.91 99.01 57.00
CA SER A 180 -6.65 98.14 55.86
C SER A 180 -5.42 98.63 55.09
N SER A 181 -4.33 97.85 55.09
CA SER A 181 -3.21 98.08 54.19
C SER A 181 -3.58 97.59 52.79
N PRO A 182 -3.52 98.42 51.73
CA PRO A 182 -3.87 97.98 50.38
C PRO A 182 -2.83 96.97 49.85
N LEU A 183 -3.32 95.86 49.29
CA LEU A 183 -2.53 94.80 48.67
C LEU A 183 -1.69 95.36 47.51
N ALA A 184 -0.35 95.30 47.63
CA ALA A 184 0.54 95.53 46.50
C ALA A 184 0.53 94.29 45.60
N VAL A 185 -0.07 94.44 44.42
CA VAL A 185 -0.05 93.47 43.33
C VAL A 185 1.33 93.53 42.66
N ALA A 186 1.97 92.37 42.53
CA ALA A 186 3.03 92.13 41.55
C ALA A 186 2.59 91.00 40.64
#